data_AF-A0A093BTL8-F1
#
_entry.id   AF-A0A093BTL8-F1
#
_cell.length_a   1.000
_cell.length_b   1.000
_cell.length_c   1.000
_cell.angle_alpha   90.00
_cell.angle_beta   90.00
_cell.angle_gamma   90.00
#
_symmetry.space_group_name_H-M   'P 1'
#
loop_
_entity.id
_entity.type
_entity.pdbx_description
1 polymer ?
#
loop_
_entity_poly.entity_id
_entity_poly.type
_entity_poly.pdbx_seq_one_letter_code
_entity_poly.pdbx_strand_id
1 'polypeptide(L)' 'LKVYLSFLLFLHRLSEEARTNAFENKSKIIKPEHTIAAAKVI' A
#
# COMPACT_ATOMS: atom_id res chain seq x y z
N LEU A 1 9.09 14.16 -15.68
CA LEU A 1 9.45 14.40 -14.26
C LEU A 1 8.25 14.38 -13.30
N LYS A 2 7.21 15.21 -13.49
CA LYS A 2 6.06 15.28 -12.56
C LYS A 2 5.32 13.95 -12.35
N VAL A 3 5.01 13.23 -13.44
CA VAL A 3 4.29 11.93 -13.38
C VAL A 3 5.08 10.88 -12.61
N TYR A 4 6.41 10.85 -12.76
CA TYR A 4 7.27 9.89 -12.06
C TYR A 4 7.26 10.13 -10.54
N LEU A 5 7.34 11.40 -10.12
CA LEU A 5 7.24 11.76 -8.71
C LEU A 5 5.86 11.41 -8.14
N SER A 6 4.77 11.73 -8.87
CA SER A 6 3.42 11.34 -8.47
C SER A 6 3.26 9.84 -8.32
N PHE A 7 3.86 9.06 -9.23
CA PHE A 7 3.84 7.61 -9.17
C PHE A 7 4.61 7.05 -7.96
N LEU A 8 5.81 7.58 -7.68
CA LEU A 8 6.58 7.18 -6.49
C LEU A 8 5.83 7.51 -5.19
N LEU A 9 5.20 8.69 -5.12
CA LEU A 9 4.40 9.08 -3.95
C LEU A 9 3.17 8.18 -3.78
N PHE A 10 2.55 7.78 -4.89
CA PHE A 10 1.45 6.80 -4.87
C PHE A 10 1.92 5.45 -4.32
N LEU A 11 3.02 4.89 -4.85
CA LEU A 11 3.57 3.62 -4.38
C LEU A 11 3.96 3.65 -2.90
N HIS A 12 4.51 4.76 -2.43
CA HIS A 12 4.84 4.93 -1.01
C HIS A 12 3.58 4.87 -0.13
N ARG A 13 2.54 5.63 -0.48
CA ARG A 13 1.27 5.63 0.26
C ARG A 13 0.59 4.26 0.24
N LEU A 14 0.55 3.63 -0.92
CA LEU A 14 0.01 2.27 -1.08
C LEU A 14 0.75 1.25 -0.21
N SER A 15 2.08 1.36 -0.13
CA SER A 15 2.92 0.46 0.66
C SER A 15 2.72 0.64 2.17
N GLU A 16 2.59 1.89 2.62
CA GLU A 16 2.29 2.20 4.02
C GLU A 16 0.91 1.66 4.42
N GLU A 17 -0.11 1.90 3.60
CA GLU A 17 -1.47 1.42 3.83
C GLU A 17 -1.55 -0.13 3.82
N ALA A 18 -0.87 -0.78 2.87
CA ALA A 18 -0.80 -2.24 2.81
C ALA A 18 -0.08 -2.84 4.03
N ARG A 19 0.93 -2.14 4.58
CA ARG A 19 1.61 -2.55 5.82
C ARG A 19 0.69 -2.43 7.03
N THR A 20 -0.05 -1.34 7.15
CA THR A 20 -1.06 -1.16 8.21
C THR A 20 -2.11 -2.28 8.13
N ASN A 21 -2.64 -2.56 6.94
CA ASN A 21 -3.61 -3.65 6.74
C ASN A 21 -3.04 -5.02 7.11
N ALA A 22 -1.79 -5.31 6.77
CA ALA A 22 -1.14 -6.55 7.15
C ALA A 22 -0.97 -6.67 8.68
N PHE A 23 -0.60 -5.56 9.33
CA PHE A 23 -0.44 -5.50 10.79
C PHE A 23 -1.77 -5.71 11.52
N GLU A 24 -2.84 -5.06 11.07
CA GLU A 24 -4.19 -5.25 11.61
C GLU A 24 -4.69 -6.69 11.43
N ASN A 25 -4.37 -7.32 10.30
CA ASN A 25 -4.69 -8.73 10.05
C ASN A 25 -3.77 -9.71 10.80
N LYS A 26 -2.85 -9.23 11.65
CA LYS A 26 -1.82 -10.02 12.35
C LYS A 26 -0.98 -10.89 11.38
N SER A 27 -0.83 -10.41 10.15
CA SER A 27 -0.02 -11.08 9.13
C SER A 27 1.44 -10.68 9.28
N LYS A 28 2.34 -11.65 9.21
CA LYS A 28 3.79 -11.42 9.23
C LYS A 28 4.34 -10.90 7.90
N ILE A 29 3.58 -11.03 6.82
CA ILE A 29 3.97 -10.61 5.46
C ILE A 29 2.85 -9.81 4.80
N ILE A 30 3.21 -8.89 3.92
CA ILE A 30 2.24 -8.22 3.05
C ILE A 30 1.83 -9.23 1.97
N LYS A 31 0.53 -9.50 1.90
CA LYS A 31 -0.09 -10.40 0.92
C LYS A 31 -0.89 -9.57 -0.09
N PRO A 32 -1.20 -10.13 -1.26
CA PRO A 32 -2.02 -9.45 -2.27
C PRO A 32 -3.34 -8.91 -1.73
N GLU A 33 -4.02 -9.63 -0.81
CA GLU A 33 -5.24 -9.16 -0.16
C GLU A 33 -5.08 -7.81 0.59
N HIS A 34 -3.94 -7.58 1.24
CA HIS A 34 -3.66 -6.33 1.96
C HIS A 34 -3.39 -5.17 1.00
N THR A 35 -2.69 -5.45 -0.11
CA THR A 35 -2.43 -4.47 -1.17
C THR A 35 -3.71 -4.11 -1.93
N ILE A 36 -4.58 -5.10 -2.21
CA ILE A 36 -5.88 -4.87 -2.86
C ILE A 36 -6.79 -4.05 -1.96
N ALA A 37 -6.79 -4.31 -0.65
CA ALA A 37 -7.54 -3.49 0.30
C ALA A 37 -7.01 -2.05 0.35
N ALA A 38 -5.69 -1.87 0.42
CA ALA A 38 -5.04 -0.56 0.42
C ALA A 38 -5.34 0.24 -0.86
N ALA A 39 -5.32 -0.41 -2.02
CA ALA A 39 -5.60 0.22 -3.31
C ALA A 39 -7.06 0.68 -3.48
N LYS A 40 -7.98 0.26 -2.60
CA LYS A 40 -9.36 0.77 -2.58
C LYS A 40 -9.50 2.06 -1.77
N VAL A 41 -8.52 2.36 -0.92
CA VAL A 41 -8.53 3.51 0.01
C VAL A 41 -7.76 4.69 -0.56
N ILE A 42 -6.68 4.42 -1.31
CA ILE A 42 -5.86 5.41 -2.04
C ILE A 42 -6.43 5.64 -3.44
#